data_AF-A0A1M7P7Y7-F1
#
_entry.id   AF-A0A1M7P7Y7-F1
#
_cell.length_a   1.000
_cell.length_b   1.000
_cell.length_c   1.000
_cell.angle_alpha   90.00
_cell.angle_beta   90.00
_cell.angle_gamma   90.00
#
_symmetry.space_group_name_H-M   'P 1'
#
loop_
_entity.id
_entity.type
_entity.pdbx_description
1 polymer ?
#
loop_
_entity_poly.entity_id
_entity_poly.type
_entity_poly.pdbx_seq_one_letter_code
_entity_poly.pdbx_strand_id
1 'polypeptide(L)' 'MKKGTLTLFVILFTVFVTNAQAYRTKIDSLIQKAVELNRFNGSVLVSKNGKIVYEKAEVD' A
#
# COMPACT_ATOMS: atom_id res chain seq x y z
N MET A 1 -34.02 6.80 4.17
CA MET A 1 -32.96 5.85 4.56
C MET A 1 -32.74 5.96 6.06
N LYS A 2 -32.83 4.87 6.83
CA LYS A 2 -32.68 4.91 8.29
C LYS A 2 -31.25 5.36 8.63
N LYS A 3 -31.09 6.37 9.50
CA LYS A 3 -29.79 6.99 9.85
C LYS A 3 -28.72 5.96 10.26
N GLY A 4 -29.13 4.85 10.90
CA GLY A 4 -28.24 3.76 11.29
C GLY A 4 -27.61 2.97 10.14
N THR A 5 -28.25 2.91 8.96
CA THR A 5 -27.70 2.19 7.80
C THR A 5 -26.52 2.94 7.20
N LEU A 6 -26.57 4.27 7.18
CA LEU A 6 -25.47 5.11 6.67
C LEU A 6 -24.23 5.00 7.57
N THR A 7 -24.41 5.03 8.89
CA THR A 7 -23.32 4.90 9.85
C THR A 7 -22.61 3.54 9.72
N LEU A 8 -23.36 2.45 9.54
CA LEU A 8 -22.78 1.12 9.34
C LEU A 8 -21.92 1.05 8.07
N PHE A 9 -22.38 1.63 6.97
CA PHE A 9 -21.63 1.69 5.72
C PHE A 9 -20.31 2.46 5.88
N VAL A 10 -20.32 3.62 6.55
CA VAL A 10 -19.11 4.41 6.78
C VAL A 10 -18.07 3.62 7.60
N ILE A 11 -18.49 2.90 8.65
CA ILE A 11 -17.60 2.08 9.48
C ILE A 11 -16.99 0.92 8.68
N LEU A 12 -17.77 0.27 7.82
CA LEU A 12 -17.25 -0.80 6.96
C LEU A 12 -16.18 -0.29 6.00
N PHE A 13 -16.40 0.88 5.38
CA PHE A 13 -15.44 1.45 4.43
C PHE A 13 -14.10 1.85 5.06
N THR A 14 -14.08 2.33 6.31
CA THR A 14 -12.82 2.74 6.96
C THR A 14 -11.90 1.56 7.27
N VAL A 15 -12.43 0.37 7.57
CA VAL A 15 -11.63 -0.84 7.88
C VAL A 15 -10.85 -1.34 6.65
N PHE A 16 -11.44 -1.23 5.46
CA PHE A 16 -10.78 -1.67 4.22
C PHE A 16 -9.63 -0.77 3.79
N VAL A 17 -9.72 0.55 4.04
CA VAL A 17 -8.68 1.51 3.64
C VAL A 17 -7.42 1.36 4.49
N THR A 18 -7.56 1.13 5.80
CA THR A 18 -6.43 0.99 6.73
C THR A 18 -5.54 -0.22 6.40
N ASN A 19 -6.12 -1.32 5.93
CA ASN A 19 -5.38 -2.55 5.60
C ASN A 19 -4.48 -2.41 4.36
N ALA A 20 -4.86 -1.57 3.38
CA ALA A 20 -4.04 -1.34 2.19
C ALA A 20 -2.77 -0.53 2.50
N GLN A 21 -2.85 0.40 3.45
CA GLN A 21 -1.74 1.29 3.81
C GLN A 21 -0.60 0.55 4.55
N ALA A 22 -0.93 -0.48 5.34
CA ALA A 22 0.05 -1.24 6.12
C ALA A 22 1.08 -1.99 5.26
N TYR A 23 0.71 -2.48 4.08
CA TYR A 23 1.63 -3.18 3.19
C TYR A 23 2.59 -2.24 2.49
N ARG A 24 2.10 -1.08 2.05
CA ARG A 24 2.90 -0.08 1.33
C ARG A 24 4.09 0.39 2.15
N THR A 25 3.89 0.75 3.41
CA THR A 25 4.96 1.24 4.30
C THR A 25 6.05 0.20 4.54
N LYS A 26 5.69 -1.08 4.70
CA LYS A 26 6.66 -2.16 4.91
C LYS A 26 7.51 -2.41 3.68
N ILE A 27 6.88 -2.47 2.50
CA ILE A 27 7.59 -2.64 1.23
C ILE A 27 8.50 -1.44 0.99
N ASP A 28 8.02 -0.22 1.25
CA ASP A 28 8.80 1.00 1.08
C ASP A 28 10.07 1.03 1.93
N SER A 29 9.92 0.72 3.23
CA SER A 29 11.06 0.67 4.15
C SER A 29 12.10 -0.39 3.75
N LEU A 30 11.64 -1.55 3.26
CA LEU A 30 12.53 -2.61 2.77
C LEU A 30 13.30 -2.15 1.53
N ILE A 31 12.61 -1.61 0.54
CA ILE A 31 13.23 -1.14 -0.72
C ILE A 31 14.18 0.01 -0.44
N GLN A 32 13.78 0.98 0.39
CA GLN A 32 14.66 2.07 0.81
C GLN A 32 15.93 1.54 1.49
N LYS A 33 15.82 0.55 2.39
CA LYS A 33 17.00 -0.04 3.03
C LYS A 33 17.91 -0.74 2.03
N ALA A 34 17.35 -1.40 1.02
CA ALA A 34 18.14 -2.02 -0.04
C ALA A 34 18.88 -0.97 -0.89
N VAL A 35 18.25 0.17 -1.18
CA VAL A 35 18.89 1.31 -1.86
C VAL A 35 20.03 1.90 -1.01
N GLU A 36 19.77 2.17 0.27
CA GLU A 36 20.79 2.69 1.21
C GLU A 36 22.03 1.78 1.31
N LEU A 37 21.83 0.47 1.19
CA LEU A 37 22.89 -0.53 1.24
C LEU A 37 23.55 -0.78 -0.12
N ASN A 38 23.21 -0.02 -1.17
CA ASN A 38 23.64 -0.22 -2.55
C ASN A 38 23.35 -1.66 -3.07
N ARG A 39 22.25 -2.26 -2.60
CA ARG A 39 21.78 -3.59 -3.01
C ARG A 39 20.65 -3.54 -4.03
N PHE A 40 20.13 -2.35 -4.30
CA PHE A 40 19.02 -2.14 -5.24
C PHE A 40 19.10 -0.73 -5.84
N ASN A 41 19.01 -0.65 -7.17
CA ASN A 41 19.06 0.55 -8.01
C ASN A 41 18.15 0.32 -9.22
N GLY A 42 16.87 0.11 -8.94
CA GLY A 42 15.93 -0.29 -9.98
C GLY A 42 14.53 0.22 -9.70
N SER A 43 13.66 0.04 -10.67
CA SER A 43 12.22 0.19 -10.48
C SER A 43 11.62 -1.10 -9.91
N VAL A 44 10.58 -0.98 -9.09
CA VAL A 44 9.89 -2.14 -8.51
C VAL A 44 8.38 -2.00 -8.63
N LEU A 45 7.73 -3.10 -8.98
CA LEU A 45 6.28 -3.24 -9.03
C LEU A 45 5.88 -4.51 -8.29
N VAL A 46 5.03 -4.38 -7.27
CA VAL A 46 4.56 -5.51 -6.47
C VAL A 46 3.06 -5.63 -6.65
N SER A 47 2.61 -6.85 -6.99
CA SER A 47 1.18 -7.17 -7.08
C SER A 47 0.80 -8.28 -6.09
N LYS A 48 -0.44 -8.24 -5.62
CA LYS A 48 -1.06 -9.29 -4.81
C LYS A 48 -2.45 -9.57 -5.37
N ASN A 49 -2.71 -10.82 -5.74
CA ASN A 49 -3.97 -11.24 -6.38
C ASN A 49 -4.31 -10.40 -7.63
N GLY A 50 -3.32 -10.12 -8.48
CA GLY A 50 -3.49 -9.34 -9.71
C GLY A 50 -3.70 -7.83 -9.50
N LYS A 51 -3.73 -7.34 -8.25
CA LYS A 51 -3.80 -5.91 -7.93
C LYS A 51 -2.42 -5.37 -7.56
N ILE A 52 -2.03 -4.23 -8.12
CA ILE A 52 -0.80 -3.52 -7.73
C ILE A 52 -0.97 -3.05 -6.27
N VAL A 53 0.01 -3.38 -5.43
CA VAL A 53 0.06 -3.02 -4.00
C VAL A 53 1.24 -2.11 -3.65
N TYR A 54 2.25 -2.02 -4.51
CA TYR A 54 3.37 -1.09 -4.38
C TYR A 54 4.02 -0.85 -5.74
N GLU A 55 4.42 0.38 -6.01
CA GLU A 55 5.21 0.77 -7.17
C GLU A 55 6.21 1.85 -6.77
N LYS A 56 7.42 1.77 -7.32
CA LYS A 56 8.45 2.80 -7.21
C LYS A 56 9.28 2.79 -8.49
N ALA A 57 9.34 3.94 -9.16
CA ALA A 57 10.24 4.14 -10.28
C ALA A 57 11.60 4.63 -9.75
N GLU A 58 12.67 4.17 -10.37
CA GLU A 58 13.96 4.85 -10.29
C GLU A 58 13.86 6.12 -11.14
N VAL A 59 14.23 7.25 -10.56
CA VAL A 59 14.35 8.52 -11.28
C VAL A 59 15.84 8.69 -11.53
N ASP A 60 16.26 8.50 -12.77
CA ASP A 60 17.61 8.78 -13.26
C ASP A 60 18.04 10.24 -12.98
#